data_AF-A0A1X6PDA6-F1
#
_entry.id   AF-A0A1X6PDA6-F1
#
_cell.length_a   1.000
_cell.length_b   1.000
_cell.length_c   1.000
_cell.angle_alpha   90.00
_cell.angle_beta   90.00
_cell.angle_gamma   90.00
#
_symmetry.space_group_name_H-M   'P 1'
#
loop_
_entity.id
_entity.type
_entity.pdbx_description
1 polymer ?
#
loop_
_entity_poly.entity_id
_entity_poly.type
_entity_poly.pdbx_seq_one_letter_code
_entity_poly.pdbx_strand_id
1 'polypeptide(L)'
;MAGLLARDAEREELVDALRREASDCLLSAVVCRLRRCPPSPRGDKDGERVKLVITHECSREAFTQFVRRAGLQMVNGWGAAVRTTCVVSVDGPLAVLSAVGVPAELTSACRTATFVRRSGKKVRRTLVHRHWFVLGREEGGQRVRVAARETEEFDASIGSHLCELAVRLMDAADMPDAPTDPSGIVWKANNSAGVVDGAPNKIGKFTLTLPVHTEEGHGTGLSALL
;
A
#
# COMPACT_ATOMS: atom_id res chain seq x y z
N MET A 1 -11.86 7.22 -45.10
CA MET A 1 -11.97 8.05 -43.88
C MET A 1 -12.78 7.37 -42.78
N ALA A 2 -13.98 6.83 -43.05
CA ALA A 2 -14.80 6.14 -42.04
C ALA A 2 -14.15 4.85 -41.43
N GLY A 3 -13.40 4.08 -42.23
CA GLY A 3 -12.75 2.85 -41.77
C GLY A 3 -11.49 3.02 -40.92
N LEU A 4 -10.94 4.24 -40.81
CA LEU A 4 -9.82 4.55 -39.90
C LEU A 4 -10.35 4.92 -38.50
N LEU A 5 -11.40 5.74 -38.45
CA LEU A 5 -12.06 6.15 -37.21
C LEU A 5 -12.71 4.97 -36.45
N ALA A 6 -13.28 3.99 -37.16
CA ALA A 6 -13.84 2.79 -36.54
C ALA A 6 -12.77 1.91 -35.89
N ARG A 7 -11.58 1.80 -36.52
CA ARG A 7 -10.44 1.05 -35.96
C ARG A 7 -9.83 1.73 -34.74
N ASP A 8 -9.83 3.07 -34.72
CA ASP A 8 -9.37 3.83 -33.56
C ASP A 8 -10.35 3.72 -32.38
N ALA A 9 -11.66 3.69 -32.65
CA ALA A 9 -12.69 3.50 -31.63
C ALA A 9 -12.66 2.08 -31.02
N GLU A 10 -12.59 1.03 -31.85
CA GLU A 10 -12.46 -0.36 -31.38
C GLU A 10 -11.15 -0.58 -30.61
N ARG A 11 -10.08 0.08 -31.04
CA ARG A 11 -8.79 0.06 -30.33
C ARG A 11 -8.89 0.76 -28.97
N GLU A 12 -9.53 1.92 -28.88
CA GLU A 12 -9.74 2.58 -27.58
C GLU A 12 -10.64 1.76 -26.65
N GLU A 13 -11.68 1.10 -27.17
CA GLU A 13 -12.57 0.24 -26.38
C GLU A 13 -11.84 -1.00 -25.84
N LEU A 14 -11.00 -1.62 -26.67
CA LEU A 14 -10.20 -2.79 -26.28
C LEU A 14 -9.09 -2.42 -25.29
N VAL A 15 -8.48 -1.24 -25.45
CA VAL A 15 -7.56 -0.71 -24.46
C VAL A 15 -8.31 -0.34 -23.17
N ASP A 16 -9.54 0.20 -23.24
CA ASP A 16 -10.40 0.44 -22.08
C ASP A 16 -10.80 -0.83 -21.32
N ALA A 17 -11.06 -1.93 -22.02
CA ALA A 17 -11.31 -3.23 -21.42
C ALA A 17 -10.07 -3.76 -20.68
N LEU A 18 -8.90 -3.72 -21.33
CA LEU A 18 -7.62 -4.10 -20.71
C LEU A 18 -7.27 -3.19 -19.52
N ARG A 19 -7.59 -1.89 -19.60
CA ARG A 19 -7.41 -0.92 -18.50
C ARG A 19 -8.28 -1.27 -17.29
N ARG A 20 -9.53 -1.71 -17.49
CA ARG A 20 -10.42 -2.16 -16.41
C ARG A 20 -9.92 -3.46 -15.80
N GLU A 21 -9.51 -4.41 -16.64
CA GLU A 21 -8.98 -5.70 -16.19
C GLU A 21 -7.73 -5.55 -15.31
N ALA A 22 -6.82 -4.64 -15.64
CA ALA A 22 -5.64 -4.36 -14.81
C ALA A 22 -6.00 -3.77 -13.43
N SER A 23 -6.98 -2.85 -13.38
CA SER A 23 -7.48 -2.29 -12.12
C SER A 23 -8.20 -3.34 -11.28
N ASP A 24 -9.03 -4.17 -11.91
CA ASP A 24 -9.78 -5.25 -11.25
C ASP A 24 -8.82 -6.34 -10.73
N CYS A 25 -7.76 -6.63 -11.48
CA CYS A 25 -6.69 -7.53 -11.07
C CYS A 25 -5.94 -6.99 -9.84
N LEU A 26 -5.61 -5.70 -9.82
CA LEU A 26 -4.98 -5.05 -8.66
C LEU A 26 -5.92 -5.02 -7.45
N LEU A 27 -7.19 -4.65 -7.63
CA LEU A 27 -8.20 -4.68 -6.58
C LEU A 27 -8.34 -6.07 -5.98
N SER A 28 -8.52 -7.08 -6.83
CA SER A 28 -8.63 -8.48 -6.43
C SER A 28 -7.38 -8.94 -5.68
N ALA A 29 -6.19 -8.62 -6.19
CA ALA A 29 -4.92 -8.95 -5.53
C ALA A 29 -4.79 -8.28 -4.15
N VAL A 30 -5.14 -6.99 -4.03
CA VAL A 30 -5.14 -6.23 -2.77
C VAL A 30 -6.08 -6.86 -1.76
N VAL A 31 -7.34 -7.07 -2.13
CA VAL A 31 -8.35 -7.66 -1.24
C VAL A 31 -7.94 -9.08 -0.83
N CYS A 32 -7.52 -9.92 -1.78
CA CYS A 32 -7.08 -11.29 -1.49
C CYS A 32 -5.88 -11.34 -0.55
N ARG A 33 -4.89 -10.46 -0.75
CA ARG A 33 -3.68 -10.45 0.09
C ARG A 33 -3.96 -9.88 1.47
N LEU A 34 -4.75 -8.81 1.58
CA LEU A 34 -5.16 -8.26 2.87
C LEU A 34 -5.99 -9.22 3.69
N ARG A 35 -6.82 -10.06 3.04
CA ARG A 35 -7.63 -11.11 3.68
C ARG A 35 -6.91 -12.44 3.87
N ARG A 36 -5.64 -12.56 3.48
CA ARG A 36 -4.84 -13.77 3.75
C ARG A 36 -4.12 -13.64 5.09
N CYS A 37 -4.28 -14.63 5.96
CA CYS A 37 -3.61 -14.70 7.26
C CYS A 37 -2.08 -14.49 7.12
N PRO A 38 -1.46 -13.57 7.91
CA PRO A 38 -0.02 -13.34 7.85
C PRO A 38 0.77 -14.58 8.28
N PRO A 39 1.94 -14.83 7.65
CA PRO A 39 2.81 -15.93 8.05
C PRO A 39 3.29 -15.76 9.49
N SER A 40 3.61 -16.87 10.16
CA SER A 40 4.20 -16.82 11.51
C SER A 40 5.53 -16.06 11.50
N PRO A 41 5.76 -15.14 12.46
CA PRO A 41 7.04 -14.45 12.61
C PRO A 41 8.18 -15.48 12.67
N ARG A 42 9.26 -15.24 11.91
CA ARG A 42 10.42 -16.15 11.84
C ARG A 42 11.67 -15.40 12.32
N GLY A 43 11.66 -14.97 13.58
CA GLY A 43 12.79 -14.31 14.25
C GLY A 43 13.06 -12.86 13.80
N ASP A 44 14.18 -12.32 14.28
CA ASP A 44 14.60 -10.89 14.26
C ASP A 44 14.52 -10.14 12.91
N LYS A 45 14.32 -10.83 11.79
CA LYS A 45 14.17 -10.22 10.45
C LYS A 45 12.73 -9.74 10.15
N ASP A 46 11.84 -9.74 11.13
CA ASP A 46 10.43 -9.36 10.95
C ASP A 46 10.21 -7.88 10.57
N GLY A 47 11.25 -7.03 10.63
CA GLY A 47 11.23 -5.68 10.07
C GLY A 47 10.89 -5.61 8.57
N GLU A 48 11.18 -6.67 7.80
CA GLU A 48 10.86 -6.77 6.37
C GLU A 48 9.36 -7.10 6.12
N ARG A 49 8.65 -7.62 7.12
CA ARG A 49 7.23 -8.03 7.01
C ARG A 49 6.24 -6.95 7.43
N VAL A 50 6.74 -5.76 7.77
CA VAL A 50 5.92 -4.57 8.07
C VAL A 50 5.32 -3.96 6.79
N LYS A 51 5.51 -4.58 5.63
CA LYS A 51 5.01 -4.10 4.34
C LYS A 51 4.33 -5.24 3.57
N LEU A 52 3.15 -4.96 3.03
CA LEU A 52 2.49 -5.77 2.02
C LEU A 52 2.84 -5.21 0.64
N VAL A 53 3.56 -6.00 -0.14
CA VAL A 53 3.93 -5.67 -1.52
C VAL A 53 3.11 -6.51 -2.49
N ILE A 54 2.50 -5.84 -3.47
CA ILE A 54 1.71 -6.43 -4.55
C ILE A 54 2.31 -5.99 -5.87
N THR A 55 2.51 -6.93 -6.79
CA THR A 55 3.18 -6.65 -8.05
C THR A 55 2.40 -7.21 -9.21
N HIS A 56 2.33 -6.44 -10.29
CA HIS A 56 1.68 -6.81 -11.54
C HIS A 56 2.52 -6.30 -12.72
N GLU A 57 2.50 -7.00 -13.84
CA GLU A 57 3.19 -6.53 -15.05
C GLU A 57 2.23 -5.71 -15.89
N CYS A 58 2.64 -4.53 -16.30
CA CYS A 58 1.85 -3.70 -17.20
C CYS A 58 2.73 -2.80 -18.06
N SER A 59 2.16 -2.26 -19.13
CA SER A 59 2.81 -1.22 -19.92
C SER A 59 2.91 0.08 -19.11
N ARG A 60 3.86 0.95 -19.50
CA ARG A 60 3.97 2.30 -18.94
C ARG A 60 2.70 3.12 -19.16
N GLU A 61 2.08 2.97 -20.33
CA GLU A 61 0.85 3.68 -20.66
C GLU A 61 -0.32 3.27 -19.76
N ALA A 62 -0.52 1.96 -19.56
CA ALA A 62 -1.55 1.45 -18.66
C ALA A 62 -1.35 1.96 -17.23
N PHE A 63 -0.10 1.98 -16.76
CA PHE A 63 0.25 2.59 -15.47
C PHE A 63 -0.09 4.09 -15.41
N THR A 64 0.27 4.85 -16.44
CA THR A 64 0.03 6.30 -16.48
C THR A 64 -1.47 6.61 -16.49
N GLN A 65 -2.26 5.81 -17.20
CA GLN A 65 -3.72 5.91 -17.22
C GLN A 65 -4.34 5.55 -15.88
N PHE A 66 -3.84 4.50 -15.21
CA PHE A 66 -4.23 4.18 -13.83
C PHE A 66 -4.01 5.38 -12.90
N VAL A 67 -2.82 5.98 -12.92
CA VAL A 67 -2.48 7.15 -12.10
C VAL A 67 -3.44 8.32 -12.36
N ARG A 68 -3.73 8.60 -13.65
CA ARG A 68 -4.66 9.65 -14.03
C ARG A 68 -6.09 9.38 -13.56
N ARG A 69 -6.59 8.14 -13.72
CA ARG A 69 -7.94 7.74 -13.29
C ARG A 69 -8.10 7.81 -11.78
N ALA A 70 -7.06 7.44 -11.04
CA ALA A 70 -7.03 7.52 -9.59
C ALA A 70 -6.85 8.96 -9.06
N GLY A 71 -6.71 9.96 -9.93
CA GLY A 71 -6.46 11.35 -9.52
C GLY A 71 -5.11 11.57 -8.83
N LEU A 72 -4.16 10.66 -9.03
CA LEU A 72 -2.85 10.68 -8.38
C LEU A 72 -1.83 11.48 -9.19
N GLN A 73 -0.78 11.94 -8.50
CA GLN A 73 0.32 12.68 -9.11
C GLN A 73 1.60 11.86 -9.18
N MET A 74 2.21 11.82 -10.36
CA MET A 74 3.56 11.25 -10.51
C MET A 74 4.59 12.18 -9.88
N VAL A 75 5.43 11.62 -9.03
CA VAL A 75 6.66 12.24 -8.54
C VAL A 75 7.72 11.96 -9.58
N ASN A 76 7.80 12.80 -10.60
CA ASN A 76 8.86 12.66 -11.58
C ASN A 76 10.20 12.99 -10.89
N GLY A 77 11.13 12.03 -10.91
CA GLY A 77 12.55 12.33 -10.72
C GLY A 77 13.09 13.16 -11.89
N TRP A 78 14.37 13.51 -11.87
CA TRP A 78 15.06 14.13 -13.01
C TRP A 78 15.94 13.09 -13.72
N GLY A 79 16.14 13.20 -15.03
CA GLY A 79 17.13 12.41 -15.79
C GLY A 79 16.65 11.04 -16.30
N ALA A 80 17.61 10.17 -16.66
CA ALA A 80 17.37 8.89 -17.33
C ALA A 80 16.52 7.89 -16.52
N ALA A 81 16.56 7.99 -15.19
CA ALA A 81 15.77 7.16 -14.27
C ALA A 81 14.24 7.32 -14.47
N VAL A 82 13.78 8.47 -14.96
CA VAL A 82 12.35 8.75 -15.25
C VAL A 82 11.84 7.97 -16.45
N ARG A 83 12.75 7.55 -17.35
CA ARG A 83 12.38 6.76 -18.54
C ARG A 83 12.17 5.29 -18.21
N THR A 84 12.68 4.84 -17.07
CA THR A 84 12.64 3.45 -16.64
C THR A 84 11.90 3.25 -15.33
N THR A 85 11.65 4.30 -14.55
CA THR A 85 10.92 4.24 -13.28
C THR A 85 9.95 5.40 -13.17
N CYS A 86 8.72 5.12 -12.77
CA CYS A 86 7.69 6.11 -12.45
C CYS A 86 7.27 5.90 -11.00
N VAL A 87 7.29 6.94 -10.19
CA VAL A 87 6.89 6.91 -8.77
C VAL A 87 5.68 7.81 -8.60
N VAL A 88 4.74 7.42 -7.75
CA VAL A 88 3.51 8.15 -7.49
C VAL A 88 3.46 8.50 -6.02
N SER A 89 3.15 9.77 -5.72
CA SER A 89 2.95 10.22 -4.34
C SER A 89 1.58 9.77 -3.87
N VAL A 90 1.52 9.19 -2.68
CA VAL A 90 0.27 8.79 -2.04
C VAL A 90 0.31 9.16 -0.57
N ASP A 91 -0.79 9.71 -0.07
CA ASP A 91 -0.92 10.13 1.33
C ASP A 91 -1.37 8.96 2.22
N GLY A 92 -0.57 7.89 2.19
CA GLY A 92 -0.76 6.70 3.02
C GLY A 92 -1.70 5.63 2.45
N PRO A 93 -2.05 4.62 3.29
CA PRO A 93 -2.63 3.37 2.82
C PRO A 93 -4.06 3.51 2.34
N LEU A 94 -4.85 4.43 2.91
CA LEU A 94 -6.23 4.66 2.48
C LEU A 94 -6.29 5.28 1.08
N ALA A 95 -5.37 6.20 0.76
CA ALA A 95 -5.22 6.74 -0.58
C ALA A 95 -4.88 5.64 -1.60
N VAL A 96 -4.05 4.67 -1.20
CA VAL A 96 -3.75 3.50 -2.04
C VAL A 96 -4.97 2.59 -2.24
N LEU A 97 -5.74 2.32 -1.18
CA LEU A 97 -6.98 1.51 -1.30
C LEU A 97 -7.99 2.19 -2.23
N SER A 98 -8.18 3.51 -2.07
CA SER A 98 -9.06 4.29 -2.93
C SER A 98 -8.58 4.28 -4.39
N ALA A 99 -7.28 4.43 -4.62
CA ALA A 99 -6.69 4.45 -5.96
C ALA A 99 -6.89 3.13 -6.73
N VAL A 100 -6.86 1.98 -6.04
CA VAL A 100 -7.14 0.68 -6.67
C VAL A 100 -8.64 0.35 -6.75
N GLY A 101 -9.52 1.26 -6.31
CA GLY A 101 -10.96 1.10 -6.38
C GLY A 101 -11.57 0.25 -5.27
N VAL A 102 -10.95 0.15 -4.08
CA VAL A 102 -11.60 -0.47 -2.92
C VAL A 102 -12.81 0.38 -2.51
N PRO A 103 -14.02 -0.19 -2.47
CA PRO A 103 -15.21 0.52 -2.01
C PRO A 103 -15.07 1.02 -0.56
N ALA A 104 -15.69 2.14 -0.24
CA ALA A 104 -15.64 2.74 1.10
C ALA A 104 -16.14 1.76 2.18
N GLU A 105 -17.13 0.94 1.82
CA GLU A 105 -17.75 -0.08 2.67
C GLU A 105 -16.77 -1.20 3.03
N LEU A 106 -15.80 -1.49 2.17
CA LEU A 106 -14.76 -2.50 2.39
C LEU A 106 -13.49 -1.95 3.01
N THR A 107 -13.36 -0.62 3.08
CA THR A 107 -12.14 0.04 3.56
C THR A 107 -11.83 -0.31 5.02
N SER A 108 -12.84 -0.44 5.88
CA SER A 108 -12.66 -0.85 7.29
C SER A 108 -12.11 -2.28 7.40
N ALA A 109 -12.66 -3.22 6.62
CA ALA A 109 -12.22 -4.60 6.55
C ALA A 109 -10.83 -4.77 5.92
N CYS A 110 -10.44 -3.84 5.05
CA CYS A 110 -9.08 -3.75 4.51
C CYS A 110 -8.10 -3.12 5.51
N ARG A 111 -8.57 -2.18 6.35
CA ARG A 111 -7.77 -1.50 7.38
C ARG A 111 -7.39 -2.42 8.52
N THR A 112 -8.28 -3.31 8.96
CA THR A 112 -7.97 -4.31 9.99
C THR A 112 -8.65 -5.64 9.72
N ALA A 113 -7.92 -6.73 9.96
CA ALA A 113 -8.44 -8.08 9.83
C ALA A 113 -7.85 -8.99 10.91
N THR A 114 -8.72 -9.80 11.53
CA THR A 114 -8.34 -10.81 12.52
C THR A 114 -8.40 -12.18 11.89
N PHE A 115 -7.38 -13.01 12.16
CA PHE A 115 -7.23 -14.36 11.65
C PHE A 115 -7.01 -15.34 12.79
N VAL A 116 -7.40 -16.59 12.57
CA VAL A 116 -7.10 -17.70 13.47
C VAL A 116 -6.14 -18.63 12.75
N ARG A 117 -4.96 -18.88 13.33
CA ARG A 117 -3.98 -19.84 12.80
C ARG A 117 -4.43 -21.27 13.10
N ARG A 118 -3.83 -22.25 12.40
CA ARG A 118 -4.06 -23.68 12.68
C ARG A 118 -3.73 -24.07 14.13
N SER A 119 -2.82 -23.36 14.78
CA SER A 119 -2.49 -23.55 16.21
C SER A 119 -3.55 -23.00 17.17
N GLY A 120 -4.64 -22.42 16.69
CA GLY A 120 -5.64 -21.72 17.51
C GLY A 120 -5.25 -20.29 17.90
N LYS A 121 -3.98 -19.91 17.73
CA LYS A 121 -3.51 -18.54 17.97
C LYS A 121 -4.23 -17.55 17.06
N LYS A 122 -4.79 -16.49 17.65
CA LYS A 122 -5.32 -15.34 16.92
C LYS A 122 -4.18 -14.42 16.51
N VAL A 123 -4.31 -13.83 15.34
CA VAL A 123 -3.38 -12.83 14.83
C VAL A 123 -4.18 -11.74 14.13
N ARG A 124 -3.83 -10.49 14.38
CA ARG A 124 -4.48 -9.35 13.75
C ARG A 124 -3.51 -8.63 12.85
N ARG A 125 -3.96 -8.25 11.66
CA ARG A 125 -3.27 -7.35 10.75
C ARG A 125 -3.98 -6.00 10.75
N THR A 126 -3.20 -4.94 10.74
CA THR A 126 -3.71 -3.57 10.63
C THR A 126 -2.86 -2.78 9.63
N LEU A 127 -3.49 -2.06 8.72
CA LEU A 127 -2.82 -1.09 7.85
C LEU A 127 -2.37 0.09 8.70
N VAL A 128 -1.13 0.51 8.52
CA VAL A 128 -0.56 1.65 9.25
C VAL A 128 -0.11 2.71 8.26
N HIS A 129 -0.24 3.98 8.65
CA HIS A 129 0.11 5.10 7.77
C HIS A 129 1.63 5.22 7.59
N ARG A 130 2.41 4.82 8.61
CA ARG A 130 3.90 4.70 8.65
C ARG A 130 4.28 3.57 9.62
N HIS A 131 5.57 3.27 9.85
CA HIS A 131 6.01 2.31 10.88
C HIS A 131 5.52 2.66 12.32
N TRP A 132 4.90 3.82 12.48
CA TRP A 132 4.21 4.32 13.68
C TRP A 132 2.70 4.36 13.44
N PHE A 133 1.92 4.11 14.49
CA PHE A 133 0.46 4.12 14.41
C PHE A 133 -0.09 5.55 14.38
N VAL A 134 0.20 6.32 13.34
CA VAL A 134 -0.44 7.63 13.16
C VAL A 134 -1.94 7.41 12.90
N LEU A 135 -2.75 7.87 13.85
CA LEU A 135 -4.21 7.79 13.83
C LEU A 135 -4.83 8.97 13.09
N GLY A 136 -4.17 10.12 13.10
CA GLY A 136 -4.61 11.33 12.39
C GLY A 136 -3.73 12.53 12.73
N ARG A 137 -3.94 13.64 12.00
CA ARG A 137 -3.33 14.95 12.30
C ARG A 137 -4.41 15.90 12.77
N GLU A 138 -4.11 16.73 13.76
CA GLU A 138 -5.01 17.80 14.18
C GLU A 138 -5.02 18.94 13.15
N GLU A 139 -6.05 19.78 13.22
CA GLU A 139 -6.19 20.96 12.38
C GLU A 139 -4.96 21.88 12.57
N GLY A 140 -4.33 22.28 11.46
CA GLY A 140 -3.06 23.03 11.48
C GLY A 140 -1.79 22.16 11.47
N GLY A 141 -1.91 20.83 11.60
CA GLY A 141 -0.83 19.88 11.31
C GLY A 141 0.36 19.87 12.30
N GLN A 142 0.33 20.72 13.33
CA GLN A 142 1.35 20.79 14.38
C GLN A 142 1.31 19.58 15.32
N ARG A 143 0.14 18.98 15.53
CA ARG A 143 -0.02 17.82 16.41
C ARG A 143 -0.48 16.60 15.64
N VAL A 144 0.11 15.46 15.99
CA VAL A 144 -0.17 14.17 15.40
C VAL A 144 -0.72 13.26 16.49
N ARG A 145 -1.91 12.69 16.26
CA ARG A 145 -2.44 11.62 17.08
C ARG A 145 -1.76 10.33 16.66
N VAL A 146 -1.02 9.74 17.57
CA VAL A 146 -0.37 8.43 17.38
C VAL A 146 -0.91 7.44 18.38
N ALA A 147 -0.86 6.17 18.05
CA ALA A 147 -1.01 5.10 18.99
C ALA A 147 0.40 4.63 19.36
N ALA A 148 0.72 4.59 20.65
CA ALA A 148 2.05 4.19 21.10
C ALA A 148 1.94 3.54 22.48
N ARG A 149 2.85 2.62 22.79
CA ARG A 149 3.02 2.11 24.14
C ARG A 149 3.92 3.06 24.92
N GLU A 150 3.81 3.02 26.24
CA GLU A 150 4.75 3.75 27.11
C GLU A 150 6.17 3.17 26.99
N THR A 151 6.27 1.84 26.94
CA THR A 151 7.48 1.10 26.58
C THR A 151 7.17 0.03 25.51
N GLU A 152 8.11 -0.22 24.61
CA GLU A 152 7.99 -1.27 23.57
C GLU A 152 8.47 -2.65 24.08
N GLU A 153 8.57 -2.84 25.39
CA GLU A 153 9.05 -4.09 25.98
C GLU A 153 8.06 -5.24 25.71
N PHE A 154 8.57 -6.32 25.11
CA PHE A 154 7.80 -7.51 24.78
C PHE A 154 8.20 -8.68 25.68
N ASP A 155 7.24 -9.21 26.42
CA ASP A 155 7.43 -10.40 27.25
C ASP A 155 7.06 -11.65 26.44
N ALA A 156 8.09 -12.38 26.01
CA ALA A 156 7.94 -13.61 25.23
C ALA A 156 7.28 -14.76 26.00
N SER A 157 7.26 -14.74 27.34
CA SER A 157 6.69 -15.80 28.16
C SER A 157 5.15 -15.77 28.14
N ILE A 158 4.57 -14.56 28.11
CA ILE A 158 3.13 -14.33 27.97
C ILE A 158 2.73 -14.03 26.52
N GLY A 159 3.72 -13.77 25.64
CA GLY A 159 3.51 -13.48 24.24
C GLY A 159 2.82 -12.14 23.99
N SER A 160 3.06 -11.15 24.83
CA SER A 160 2.47 -9.81 24.74
C SER A 160 3.43 -8.71 25.19
N HIS A 161 3.16 -7.47 24.78
CA HIS A 161 3.87 -6.30 25.30
C HIS A 161 3.46 -6.00 26.75
N LEU A 162 4.39 -5.46 27.54
CA LEU A 162 4.17 -5.11 28.95
C LEU A 162 3.24 -3.91 29.13
N CYS A 163 3.36 -2.90 28.28
CA CYS A 163 2.49 -1.72 28.29
C CYS A 163 1.40 -1.85 27.24
N GLU A 164 0.18 -1.38 27.53
CA GLU A 164 -0.89 -1.29 26.55
C GLU A 164 -0.65 -0.15 25.54
N LEU A 165 -1.28 -0.27 24.38
CA LEU A 165 -1.20 0.73 23.32
C LEU A 165 -2.23 1.83 23.63
N ALA A 166 -1.79 3.09 23.66
CA ALA A 166 -2.65 4.24 23.98
C ALA A 166 -2.55 5.36 22.94
N VAL A 167 -3.60 6.17 22.81
CA VAL A 167 -3.57 7.38 21.98
C VAL A 167 -2.72 8.43 22.68
N ARG A 168 -1.70 8.92 21.98
CA ARG A 168 -0.84 10.01 22.42
C ARG A 168 -0.86 11.12 21.37
N LEU A 169 -0.81 12.35 21.86
CA LEU A 169 -0.57 13.52 21.02
C LEU A 169 0.92 13.81 21.04
N MET A 170 1.52 13.88 19.86
CA MET A 170 2.92 14.24 19.68
C MET A 170 3.01 15.46 18.80
N ASP A 171 4.00 16.32 19.05
CA ASP A 171 4.32 17.38 18.13
C ASP A 171 4.92 16.80 16.85
N ALA A 172 4.52 17.36 15.71
CA ALA A 172 4.96 16.89 14.40
C ALA A 172 6.49 16.99 14.23
N ALA A 173 7.14 17.90 14.98
CA ALA A 173 8.60 18.05 15.01
C ALA A 173 9.32 16.97 15.82
N ASP A 174 8.64 16.39 16.82
CA ASP A 174 9.19 15.33 17.68
C ASP A 174 8.91 13.94 17.13
N MET A 175 8.19 13.85 16.01
CA MET A 175 8.03 12.61 15.30
C MET A 175 9.41 12.17 14.79
N PRO A 176 9.92 10.99 15.19
CA PRO A 176 11.21 10.51 14.73
C PRO A 176 11.24 10.49 13.21
N ASP A 177 12.37 10.90 12.64
CA ASP A 177 12.58 10.92 11.18
C ASP A 177 12.10 9.61 10.58
N ALA A 178 11.16 9.72 9.65
CA ALA A 178 10.43 8.57 9.17
C ALA A 178 11.40 7.60 8.47
N PRO A 179 11.32 6.27 8.73
CA PRO A 179 11.85 5.32 7.77
C PRO A 179 11.23 5.60 6.40
N THR A 180 12.09 5.61 5.38
CA THR A 180 11.91 6.24 4.05
C THR A 180 10.77 5.70 3.20
N ASP A 181 10.05 4.67 3.64
CA ASP A 181 9.09 3.97 2.78
C ASP A 181 7.65 4.10 3.32
N PRO A 182 6.97 5.22 3.03
CA PRO A 182 5.53 5.29 3.15
C PRO A 182 4.85 4.34 2.15
N SER A 183 3.52 4.23 2.24
CA SER A 183 2.72 3.63 1.17
C SER A 183 3.18 4.14 -0.19
N GLY A 184 3.27 3.27 -1.18
CA GLY A 184 3.92 3.62 -2.44
C GLY A 184 3.33 2.90 -3.64
N ILE A 185 3.27 3.62 -4.76
CA ILE A 185 2.89 3.08 -6.07
C ILE A 185 4.04 3.41 -7.02
N VAL A 186 4.65 2.37 -7.59
CA VAL A 186 5.84 2.48 -8.43
C VAL A 186 5.65 1.62 -9.67
N TRP A 187 6.08 2.10 -10.82
CA TRP A 187 6.28 1.28 -12.01
C TRP A 187 7.74 1.31 -12.41
N LYS A 188 8.31 0.14 -12.71
CA LYS A 188 9.71 0.02 -13.16
C LYS A 188 9.80 -0.84 -14.39
N ALA A 189 10.38 -0.32 -15.47
CA ALA A 189 10.58 -1.03 -16.72
C ALA A 189 11.41 -2.31 -16.53
N ASN A 190 11.07 -3.36 -17.29
CA ASN A 190 11.85 -4.58 -17.32
C ASN A 190 13.12 -4.37 -18.18
N ASN A 191 14.27 -4.82 -17.70
CA ASN A 191 15.57 -4.66 -18.38
C ASN A 191 15.69 -5.46 -19.69
N SER A 192 14.76 -6.39 -19.95
CA SER A 192 14.80 -7.35 -21.06
C SER A 192 14.09 -6.88 -22.34
N ALA A 193 13.47 -5.70 -22.35
CA ALA A 193 12.84 -5.17 -23.56
C ALA A 193 13.84 -4.26 -24.30
N GLY A 194 14.33 -4.70 -25.46
CA GLY A 194 15.13 -3.91 -26.42
C GLY A 194 14.36 -2.73 -27.05
N VAL A 195 13.41 -2.16 -26.30
CA VAL A 195 12.54 -1.06 -26.66
C VAL A 195 13.14 0.22 -26.10
N VAL A 196 13.15 1.27 -26.94
CA VAL A 196 13.62 2.62 -26.63
C VAL A 196 13.13 3.06 -25.24
N ASP A 197 14.05 3.63 -24.46
CA ASP A 197 13.75 4.09 -23.11
C ASP A 197 12.60 5.08 -23.09
N GLY A 198 11.60 4.76 -22.26
CA GLY A 198 10.42 5.58 -22.06
C GLY A 198 9.28 5.35 -23.05
N ALA A 199 9.37 4.38 -23.95
CA ALA A 199 8.27 4.04 -24.86
C ALA A 199 6.97 3.69 -24.08
N PRO A 200 5.79 4.14 -24.55
CA PRO A 200 4.51 3.93 -23.86
C PRO A 200 4.17 2.44 -23.70
N ASN A 201 4.56 1.62 -24.69
CA ASN A 201 4.34 0.17 -24.70
C ASN A 201 5.43 -0.62 -23.95
N LYS A 202 6.43 0.04 -23.35
CA LYS A 202 7.47 -0.64 -22.58
C LYS A 202 6.80 -1.36 -21.42
N ILE A 203 7.03 -2.66 -21.31
CA ILE A 203 6.51 -3.48 -20.22
C ILE A 203 7.41 -3.33 -19.00
N GLY A 204 6.78 -3.25 -17.83
CA GLY A 204 7.46 -3.14 -16.57
C GLY A 204 6.60 -3.65 -15.43
N LYS A 205 7.18 -3.59 -14.24
CA LYS A 205 6.60 -4.05 -13.00
C LYS A 205 5.93 -2.89 -12.27
N PHE A 206 4.59 -2.92 -12.21
CA PHE A 206 3.79 -2.17 -11.24
C PHE A 206 4.02 -2.79 -9.86
N THR A 207 4.39 -1.99 -8.88
CA THR A 207 4.52 -2.35 -7.46
C THR A 207 3.68 -1.43 -6.59
N LEU A 208 2.80 -2.01 -5.78
CA LEU A 208 2.03 -1.35 -4.74
C LEU A 208 2.54 -1.81 -3.38
N THR A 209 2.81 -0.85 -2.49
CA THR A 209 3.33 -1.09 -1.15
C THR A 209 2.37 -0.49 -0.13
N LEU A 210 1.88 -1.33 0.79
CA LEU A 210 1.06 -0.94 1.95
C LEU A 210 1.81 -1.28 3.23
N PRO A 211 2.03 -0.34 4.15
CA PRO A 211 2.61 -0.66 5.44
C PRO A 211 1.55 -1.36 6.32
N VAL A 212 1.96 -2.46 6.96
CA VAL A 212 1.11 -3.34 7.76
C VAL A 212 1.78 -3.66 9.09
N HIS A 213 1.02 -3.60 10.16
CA HIS A 213 1.42 -4.12 11.46
C HIS A 213 0.68 -5.44 11.73
N THR A 214 1.36 -6.40 12.33
CA THR A 214 0.78 -7.69 12.72
C THR A 214 1.02 -7.93 14.20
N GLU A 215 -0.05 -8.15 14.95
CA GLU A 215 -0.01 -8.39 16.40
C GLU A 215 -0.51 -9.82 16.68
N GLU A 216 0.23 -10.59 17.48
CA GLU A 216 -0.25 -11.88 18.00
C GLU A 216 -1.24 -11.68 19.15
N GLY A 217 -2.24 -12.55 19.26
CA GLY A 217 -3.28 -12.47 20.29
C GLY A 217 -4.56 -11.78 19.81
N HIS A 218 -5.39 -11.32 20.75
CA HIS A 218 -6.67 -10.68 20.44
C HIS A 218 -6.51 -9.34 19.71
N GLY A 219 -5.33 -8.71 19.77
CA GLY A 219 -4.96 -7.55 18.98
C GLY A 219 -5.99 -6.42 19.03
N THR A 220 -6.68 -6.25 20.16
CA THR A 220 -7.73 -5.23 20.33
C THR A 220 -7.15 -3.86 20.57
N GLY A 221 -5.92 -3.78 21.09
CA GLY A 221 -5.25 -2.53 21.49
C GLY A 221 -5.27 -1.50 20.38
N LEU A 222 -4.72 -1.81 19.21
CA LEU A 222 -4.67 -0.83 18.12
C LEU A 222 -6.03 -0.57 17.45
N SER A 223 -6.84 -1.61 17.25
CA SER A 223 -8.14 -1.45 16.57
C SER A 223 -9.14 -0.62 17.36
N ALA A 224 -9.04 -0.62 18.70
CA ALA A 224 -9.89 0.19 19.56
C ALA A 224 -9.58 1.70 19.43
N LEU A 225 -8.44 2.04 18.82
CA LEU A 225 -7.94 3.41 18.68
C LEU A 225 -8.09 3.98 17.27
N LEU A 226 -8.52 3.14 16.30
CA LEU A 226 -8.65 3.47 14.87
C LEU A 226 -10.06 3.90 14.49
#